data_AF-A0A1Q9BFQ2-F1
#
_entry.id   AF-A0A1Q9BFQ2-F1
#
_cell.length_a   1.000
_cell.length_b   1.000
_cell.length_c   1.000
_cell.angle_alpha   90.00
_cell.angle_beta   90.00
_cell.angle_gamma   90.00
#
_symmetry.space_group_name_H-M   'P 1'
#
loop_
_entity.id
_entity.type
_entity.pdbx_description
1 polymer ?
#
loop_
_entity_poly.entity_id
_entity_poly.type
_entity_poly.pdbx_seq_one_letter_code
_entity_poly.pdbx_strand_id
1 'polypeptide(L)' 'MPADFAYILIDGEEVYIDLKWWRTLTPGERGCFCEGYRQGRDEAKKKEEKKKEQKEPGKFDGPEPPEGWAL' A
#
# COMPACT_ATOMS: atom_id res chain seq x y z
N MET A 1 21.74 -21.19 8.52
CA MET A 1 22.40 -20.14 7.72
C MET A 1 21.57 -18.88 7.91
N PRO A 2 22.16 -17.76 8.37
CA PRO A 2 21.43 -16.50 8.41
C PRO A 2 20.98 -16.15 6.99
N ALA A 3 19.74 -15.72 6.84
CA ALA A 3 19.26 -15.27 5.55
C ALA A 3 19.88 -13.91 5.26
N ASP A 4 20.61 -13.84 4.15
CA ASP A 4 21.20 -12.60 3.64
C ASP A 4 20.05 -11.72 3.11
N PHE A 5 19.61 -10.77 3.94
CA PHE A 5 18.68 -9.73 3.53
C PHE A 5 19.39 -8.38 3.41
N ALA A 6 18.89 -7.52 2.54
CA ALA A 6 19.34 -6.13 2.41
C ALA A 6 18.17 -5.17 2.35
N TYR A 7 18.46 -3.92 2.65
CA TYR A 7 17.58 -2.81 2.36
C TYR A 7 18.08 -2.10 1.11
N ILE A 8 17.20 -1.88 0.16
CA ILE A 8 17.46 -1.02 -1.00
C ILE A 8 16.62 0.24 -0.90
N LEU A 9 17.18 1.36 -1.34
CA LEU A 9 16.48 2.64 -1.35
C LEU A 9 15.73 2.80 -2.68
N ILE A 10 14.40 2.83 -2.61
CA ILE A 10 13.53 3.16 -3.74
C ILE A 10 12.75 4.42 -3.36
N ASP A 11 13.01 5.53 -4.06
CA ASP A 11 12.36 6.83 -3.83
C ASP A 11 12.40 7.30 -2.36
N GLY A 12 13.56 7.09 -1.73
CA GLY A 12 13.81 7.48 -0.34
C GLY A 12 13.21 6.55 0.71
N GLU A 13 12.59 5.43 0.31
CA GLU A 13 12.12 4.39 1.23
C GLU A 13 13.04 3.17 1.21
N GLU A 14 13.27 2.63 2.40
CA GLU A 14 14.01 1.38 2.59
C GLU A 14 13.08 0.18 2.34
N VAL A 15 13.34 -0.52 1.24
CA VAL A 15 12.62 -1.74 0.88
C VAL A 15 13.45 -2.95 1.27
N TYR A 16 12.86 -3.81 2.09
CA TYR A 16 13.49 -5.04 2.55
C TYR A 16 13.44 -6.12 1.46
N ILE A 17 14.60 -6.66 1.09
CA ILE A 17 14.72 -7.65 0.01
C ILE A 17 15.64 -8.80 0.41
N ASP A 18 15.41 -9.97 -0.19
CA ASP A 18 16.35 -11.09 -0.14
C ASP A 18 17.53 -10.82 -1.09
N LEU A 19 18.76 -10.81 -0.56
CA LEU A 19 19.97 -10.53 -1.34
C LEU A 19 20.27 -11.61 -2.37
N LYS A 20 19.94 -12.88 -2.07
CA LYS A 20 20.22 -13.99 -2.99
C LYS A 20 19.35 -13.85 -4.22
N TRP A 21 18.06 -13.63 -4.03
CA TRP A 21 17.12 -13.33 -5.11
C TRP A 21 17.54 -12.05 -5.85
N TRP A 22 17.83 -10.95 -5.15
CA TRP A 22 18.24 -9.70 -5.80
C TRP A 22 19.46 -9.84 -6.71
N ARG A 23 20.46 -10.62 -6.27
CA ARG A 23 21.67 -10.90 -7.05
C ARG A 23 21.40 -11.77 -8.27
N THR A 24 20.38 -12.62 -8.25
CA THR A 24 19.98 -13.41 -9.43
C THR A 24 19.33 -12.58 -10.52
N LEU A 25 18.75 -11.42 -10.19
CA LEU A 25 18.12 -10.54 -11.16
C LEU A 25 19.15 -9.81 -12.03
N THR A 26 18.83 -9.71 -13.32
CA THR A 26 19.54 -8.84 -14.26
C THR A 26 19.26 -7.35 -13.96
N PRO A 27 20.10 -6.43 -14.46
CA PRO A 27 19.84 -4.99 -14.29
C PRO A 27 18.46 -4.55 -14.82
N GLY A 28 17.98 -5.17 -15.90
CA GLY A 28 16.65 -4.89 -16.46
C GLY A 28 15.53 -5.33 -15.52
N GLU A 29 15.61 -6.54 -14.96
CA GLU A 29 14.61 -7.05 -14.02
C GLU A 29 14.57 -6.26 -12.71
N ARG A 30 15.75 -5.80 -12.22
CA ARG A 30 15.82 -4.89 -11.06
C ARG A 30 15.13 -3.56 -11.36
N GLY A 31 15.27 -3.05 -12.59
CA GLY A 31 14.55 -1.86 -13.06
C GLY A 31 13.04 -2.07 -13.02
N CYS A 32 12.55 -3.18 -13.59
CA CYS A 32 11.13 -3.52 -13.58
C CYS A 32 10.58 -3.69 -12.15
N PHE A 33 11.36 -4.26 -11.22
CA PHE A 33 10.96 -4.34 -9.82
C PHE A 33 10.78 -2.95 -9.20
N CYS A 34 11.75 -2.04 -9.39
CA CYS A 34 11.66 -0.68 -8.86
C CYS A 34 10.47 0.09 -9.45
N GLU A 35 10.21 -0.04 -10.76
CA GLU A 35 9.04 0.57 -11.40
C GLU A 35 7.71 -0.02 -10.90
N GLY A 36 7.62 -1.34 -10.79
CA GLY A 36 6.45 -2.02 -10.24
C GLY A 36 6.19 -1.64 -8.78
N TYR A 37 7.24 -1.52 -7.97
CA TYR A 37 7.14 -1.07 -6.58
C TYR A 37 6.61 0.37 -6.51
N ARG A 38 7.11 1.28 -7.36
CA ARG A 38 6.60 2.65 -7.46
C ARG A 38 5.12 2.69 -7.83
N GLN A 39 4.71 1.92 -8.83
CA GLN A 39 3.33 1.88 -9.29
C GLN A 39 2.40 1.34 -8.19
N GLY A 40 2.78 0.23 -7.56
CA GLY A 40 2.03 -0.34 -6.44
C GLY A 40 1.92 0.62 -5.25
N ARG A 41 2.98 1.40 -4.97
CA ARG A 41 2.97 2.43 -3.93
C ARG A 41 2.03 3.59 -4.29
N ASP A 42 2.06 4.07 -5.53
CA ASP A 42 1.17 5.14 -5.99
C ASP A 42 -0.31 4.71 -5.90
N GLU A 43 -0.61 3.48 -6.29
CA GLU A 43 -1.96 2.91 -6.14
C GLU A 43 -2.35 2.71 -4.67
N ALA A 44 -1.42 2.25 -3.83
CA ALA A 44 -1.65 2.11 -2.39
C ALA A 44 -1.90 3.47 -1.72
N LYS A 45 -1.13 4.50 -2.07
CA LYS A 45 -1.34 5.89 -1.60
C LYS A 45 -2.69 6.43 -2.05
N LYS A 46 -3.04 6.30 -3.34
CA LYS A 46 -4.36 6.68 -3.87
C LYS A 46 -5.50 5.96 -3.13
N LYS A 47 -5.31 4.69 -2.80
CA LYS A 47 -6.31 3.90 -2.07
C LYS A 47 -6.38 4.30 -0.60
N GLU A 48 -5.26 4.64 0.04
CA GLU A 48 -5.22 5.12 1.42
C GLU A 48 -5.81 6.52 1.56
N GLU A 49 -5.55 7.41 0.60
CA GLU A 49 -6.19 8.74 0.51
C GLU A 49 -7.69 8.60 0.33
N LYS A 50 -8.15 7.76 -0.62
CA LYS A 50 -9.59 7.45 -0.75
C LYS A 50 -10.20 6.86 0.52
N LYS A 51 -9.44 6.09 1.30
CA LYS A 51 -9.90 5.49 2.56
C LYS A 51 -9.91 6.49 3.73
N LYS A 52 -9.05 7.51 3.70
CA LYS A 52 -9.05 8.64 4.62
C LYS A 52 -10.17 9.62 4.28
N GLU A 53 -10.46 9.85 3.00
CA GLU A 53 -11.60 10.67 2.55
C GLU A 53 -12.95 10.01 2.84
N GLN A 54 -13.02 8.67 2.91
CA GLN A 54 -14.22 7.93 3.37
C GLN A 54 -14.32 7.76 4.90
N LYS A 55 -13.41 8.35 5.68
CA LYS A 55 -13.40 8.33 7.15
C LYS A 55 -13.65 9.69 7.79
N GLU A 56 -14.25 10.64 7.08
CA GLU A 56 -15.04 11.66 7.76
C GLU A 56 -16.39 11.06 8.18
N PRO A 57 -16.72 10.98 9.48
CA PRO A 57 -18.10 10.80 9.93
C PRO A 57 -18.86 12.11 9.67
N GLY A 58 -19.14 12.39 8.40
CA GLY A 58 -20.14 13.38 8.04
C GLY A 58 -21.50 12.87 8.50
N LYS A 59 -22.11 13.58 9.45
CA LYS A 59 -23.49 13.39 9.92
C LYS A 59 -24.42 12.96 8.77
N PHE A 60 -25.02 11.78 8.88
CA PHE A 60 -26.24 11.49 8.13
C PHE A 60 -27.39 12.16 8.88
N ASP A 61 -27.70 13.39 8.47
CA ASP A 61 -28.97 14.07 8.75
C ASP A 61 -30.00 13.46 7.79
N GLY A 62 -30.49 12.27 8.13
CA GLY A 62 -31.52 11.56 7.39
C GLY A 62 -32.66 11.18 8.32
N PRO A 63 -33.89 11.04 7.78
CA PRO A 63 -35.12 11.07 8.56
C PRO A 63 -35.09 10.03 9.67
N GLU A 64 -35.57 10.41 10.87
CA GLU A 64 -35.69 9.56 12.05
C GLU A 64 -36.17 8.15 11.66
N PRO A 65 -35.60 7.08 12.25
CA PRO A 65 -36.11 5.75 12.01
C PRO A 65 -37.60 5.74 12.39
N PRO A 66 -38.50 5.27 11.49
CA PRO A 66 -39.93 5.29 11.78
C PRO A 66 -40.19 4.57 13.10
N GLU A 67 -40.89 5.26 14.00
CA GLU A 67 -41.32 4.79 15.32
C GLU A 67 -42.14 3.50 15.13
N GLY A 68 -41.47 2.35 15.21
CA GLY A 68 -42.08 1.06 14.87
C GLY A 68 -41.13 -0.09 14.51
N TRP A 69 -39.82 0.12 14.36
CA TRP A 69 -38.84 -0.95 14.14
C TRP A 69 -38.24 -1.51 15.45
N ALA A 70 -39.09 -1.69 16.46
CA ALA A 70 -38.77 -2.48 17.64
C ALA A 70 -39.65 -3.74 17.63
N LEU A 71 -39.11 -4.85 17.13
CA LEU A 71 -39.53 -6.21 17.47
C LEU A 71 -38.33 -7.16 17.26
#